data_AF-A0A9W4RER7-F1
#
_entry.id   AF-A0A9W4RER7-F1
#
_cell.length_a   1.000
_cell.length_b   1.000
_cell.length_c   1.000
_cell.angle_alpha   90.00
_cell.angle_beta   90.00
_cell.angle_gamma   90.00
#
_symmetry.space_group_name_H-M   'P 1'
#
loop_
_entity.id
_entity.type
_entity.pdbx_description
1 polymer ?
#
loop_
_entity_poly.entity_id
_entity_poly.type
_entity_poly.pdbx_seq_one_letter_code
_entity_poly.pdbx_strand_id
1 'polypeptide(L)'
;MLPSPSFQASVVSPNCRLYSVLQTAPHGTMDEVFGEVLEDRIADSTPLKDVTYATLFTYLHRRFGYPSRGSDPYKDLSAAWLLSTPEPDIVIHVIPSVSGNNFTFTIYTTTERSPFSPEPISRDEQLRIAGAYRSLLLDLLRPVCIQDAHINALGEVEDDELLAYDEKEGEPLYEVKYAASSGYPILPGLVGTRTWEELLGQASFFGSDRLDGLTAIVTEGRNRILAQIPNEPVDVQVLIGMYTTLSRPNAPAIEIDFAPEVPERIAALQAVLWKDARPTSEDLATVNDAAVERAETYLDALAVPDDLGKAARRVRATARLHEVYEAICDACGRDFPDEVFDEKRVLWNDDDVQRAITRMKEGGHDALAETVEGLFSTDPWPTTRCLHALQAQAFEHRKNADPGPTPG
;
A
#
# COMPACT_ATOMS: atom_id res chain seq x y z
N MET A 1 -12.42 -13.24 -25.96
CA MET A 1 -12.84 -11.83 -25.85
C MET A 1 -13.30 -11.37 -27.22
N LEU A 2 -14.49 -10.77 -27.32
CA LEU A 2 -14.90 -10.10 -28.56
C LEU A 2 -14.01 -8.86 -28.76
N PRO A 3 -13.68 -8.48 -30.01
CA PRO A 3 -12.90 -7.29 -30.28
C PRO A 3 -13.66 -6.07 -29.72
N SER A 4 -13.03 -5.36 -28.78
CA SER A 4 -13.52 -4.07 -28.30
C SER A 4 -13.61 -3.14 -29.51
N PRO A 5 -14.82 -2.68 -29.93
CA PRO A 5 -14.89 -1.59 -30.88
C PRO A 5 -14.12 -0.43 -30.26
N SER A 6 -13.28 0.25 -31.04
CA SER A 6 -12.43 1.35 -30.60
C SER A 6 -13.28 2.45 -29.96
N PHE A 7 -13.58 2.30 -28.67
CA PHE A 7 -14.29 3.27 -27.86
C PHE A 7 -13.26 4.34 -27.54
N GLN A 8 -13.17 5.35 -28.40
CA GLN A 8 -12.52 6.59 -28.03
C GLN A 8 -13.34 7.17 -26.88
N ALA A 9 -12.85 7.01 -25.66
CA ALA A 9 -13.37 7.65 -24.46
C ALA A 9 -13.14 9.16 -24.54
N SER A 10 -13.81 9.83 -25.48
CA SER A 10 -13.73 11.27 -25.70
C SER A 10 -14.97 12.03 -25.22
N VAL A 11 -15.90 11.37 -24.52
CA VAL A 11 -17.05 12.03 -23.90
C VAL A 11 -16.98 11.87 -22.39
N VAL A 12 -16.04 12.58 -21.80
CA VAL A 12 -16.09 12.96 -20.40
C VAL A 12 -16.30 14.47 -20.42
N SER A 13 -17.38 14.95 -19.79
CA SER A 13 -17.59 16.40 -19.57
C SER A 13 -16.28 17.01 -19.05
N PRO A 14 -15.93 18.26 -19.41
CA PRO A 14 -14.72 18.93 -18.91
C PRO A 14 -14.52 18.85 -17.39
N ASN A 15 -15.59 18.56 -16.64
CA ASN A 15 -15.61 18.48 -15.19
C ASN A 15 -15.77 17.06 -14.61
N CYS A 16 -15.81 15.99 -15.43
CA CYS A 16 -15.93 14.59 -15.00
C CYS A 16 -17.14 14.29 -14.07
N ARG A 17 -18.20 15.10 -14.07
CA ARG A 17 -19.35 14.92 -13.16
C ARG A 17 -20.50 14.21 -13.87
N LEU A 18 -20.91 13.07 -13.31
CA LEU A 18 -22.16 12.39 -13.68
C LEU A 18 -23.30 12.95 -12.81
N TYR A 19 -24.39 13.36 -13.46
CA TYR A 19 -25.59 13.80 -12.77
C TYR A 19 -26.75 12.83 -12.99
N SER A 20 -27.44 12.46 -11.91
CA SER A 20 -28.64 11.63 -12.04
C SER A 20 -29.72 12.41 -12.79
N VAL A 21 -30.33 11.78 -13.80
CA VAL A 21 -31.40 12.41 -14.59
C VAL A 21 -32.55 12.85 -13.69
N LEU A 22 -32.92 12.01 -12.72
CA LEU A 22 -34.01 12.28 -11.77
C LEU A 22 -33.69 13.42 -10.80
N GLN A 23 -32.42 13.65 -10.47
CA GLN A 23 -32.00 14.76 -9.58
C GLN A 23 -31.86 16.09 -10.30
N THR A 24 -31.84 16.09 -11.64
CA THR A 24 -31.61 17.30 -12.46
C THR A 24 -32.85 17.76 -13.22
N ALA A 25 -34.00 17.11 -13.03
CA ALA A 25 -35.27 17.54 -13.57
C ALA A 25 -36.11 18.26 -12.49
N PRO A 26 -36.88 19.32 -12.84
CA PRO A 26 -37.86 19.89 -11.93
C PRO A 26 -38.89 18.83 -11.50
N HIS A 27 -39.23 18.77 -10.21
CA HIS A 27 -40.24 17.85 -9.68
C HIS A 27 -41.55 17.87 -10.49
N GLY A 28 -42.09 16.69 -10.82
CA GLY A 28 -43.35 16.55 -11.56
C GLY A 28 -43.21 16.55 -13.09
N THR A 29 -42.05 16.90 -13.66
CA THR A 29 -41.88 17.02 -15.11
C THR A 29 -41.54 15.71 -15.83
N MET A 30 -41.18 14.67 -15.07
CA MET A 30 -40.75 13.36 -15.61
C MET A 30 -41.62 12.19 -15.16
N ASP A 31 -42.55 12.42 -14.24
CA ASP A 31 -43.32 11.38 -13.55
C ASP A 31 -44.13 10.51 -14.53
N GLU A 32 -44.58 11.07 -15.64
CA GLU A 32 -45.28 10.32 -16.69
C GLU A 32 -44.41 9.23 -17.32
N VAL A 33 -43.13 9.51 -17.56
CA VAL A 33 -42.21 8.65 -18.32
C VAL A 33 -41.40 7.74 -17.39
N PHE A 34 -40.90 8.27 -16.28
CA PHE A 34 -39.97 7.55 -15.40
C PHE A 34 -40.64 7.05 -14.11
N GLY A 35 -41.77 7.63 -13.68
CA GLY A 35 -42.41 7.34 -12.40
C GLY A 35 -42.06 8.35 -11.30
N GLU A 36 -42.65 8.17 -10.13
CA GLU A 36 -42.32 8.93 -8.92
C GLU A 36 -41.02 8.40 -8.25
N VAL A 37 -40.54 9.05 -7.18
CA VAL A 37 -39.25 8.75 -6.53
C VAL A 37 -39.04 7.27 -6.12
N LEU A 38 -40.12 6.49 -5.97
CA LEU A 38 -40.10 5.06 -5.62
C LEU A 38 -40.68 4.15 -6.72
N GLU A 39 -40.96 4.68 -7.91
CA GLU A 39 -41.41 3.91 -9.06
C GLU A 39 -40.39 4.04 -10.18
N ASP A 40 -39.98 2.93 -10.78
CA ASP A 40 -39.23 2.93 -12.03
C ASP A 40 -40.12 2.35 -13.12
N ARG A 41 -40.96 3.19 -13.73
CA ARG A 41 -41.94 2.73 -14.74
C ARG A 41 -41.29 2.05 -15.94
N ILE A 42 -40.04 2.39 -16.24
CA ILE A 42 -39.33 1.80 -17.36
C ILE A 42 -38.85 0.41 -16.97
N ALA A 43 -38.17 0.27 -15.83
CA ALA A 43 -37.73 -1.05 -15.37
C ALA A 43 -38.92 -1.97 -15.04
N ASP A 44 -39.98 -1.42 -14.45
CA ASP A 44 -41.23 -2.13 -14.14
C ASP A 44 -41.98 -2.59 -15.40
N SER A 45 -41.74 -1.94 -16.55
CA SER A 45 -42.26 -2.37 -17.86
C SER A 45 -41.44 -3.48 -18.52
N THR A 46 -40.34 -3.92 -17.89
CA THR A 46 -39.48 -4.99 -18.40
C THR A 46 -39.52 -6.22 -17.48
N PRO A 47 -39.05 -7.39 -17.96
CA PRO A 47 -38.85 -8.56 -17.10
C PRO A 47 -37.92 -8.31 -15.89
N LEU A 48 -37.06 -7.29 -15.94
CA LEU A 48 -36.14 -6.95 -14.86
C LEU A 48 -36.81 -6.39 -13.60
N LYS A 49 -38.13 -6.14 -13.61
CA LYS A 49 -38.87 -5.81 -12.39
C LYS A 49 -38.73 -6.89 -11.30
N ASP A 50 -38.54 -8.14 -11.72
CA ASP A 50 -38.42 -9.31 -10.86
C ASP A 50 -36.95 -9.72 -10.62
N VAL A 51 -36.00 -8.84 -10.96
CA VAL A 51 -34.56 -9.12 -10.83
C VAL A 51 -34.16 -9.30 -9.36
N THR A 52 -33.35 -10.32 -9.09
CA THR A 52 -32.80 -10.54 -7.75
C THR A 52 -31.36 -10.04 -7.65
N TYR A 53 -30.97 -9.60 -6.45
CA TYR A 53 -29.60 -9.20 -6.14
C TYR A 53 -28.56 -10.22 -6.60
N ALA A 54 -28.77 -11.51 -6.28
CA ALA A 54 -27.80 -12.56 -6.53
C ALA A 54 -27.67 -12.90 -8.03
N THR A 55 -28.80 -12.99 -8.75
CA THR A 55 -28.78 -13.30 -10.19
C THR A 55 -28.13 -12.18 -10.97
N LEU A 56 -28.50 -10.93 -10.67
CA LEU A 56 -27.93 -9.77 -11.33
C LEU A 56 -26.44 -9.63 -11.03
N PHE A 57 -26.02 -9.74 -9.77
CA PHE A 57 -24.59 -9.67 -9.42
C PHE A 57 -23.78 -10.73 -10.16
N THR A 58 -24.21 -11.99 -10.12
CA THR A 58 -23.52 -13.09 -10.82
C THR A 58 -23.45 -12.84 -12.33
N TYR A 59 -24.54 -12.37 -12.92
CA TYR A 59 -24.59 -12.05 -14.34
C TYR A 59 -23.66 -10.89 -14.71
N LEU A 60 -23.72 -9.76 -14.00
CA LEU A 60 -22.87 -8.60 -14.26
C LEU A 60 -21.40 -8.94 -14.07
N HIS A 61 -21.06 -9.67 -13.00
CA HIS A 61 -19.70 -10.12 -12.76
C HIS A 61 -19.20 -11.03 -13.89
N ARG A 62 -20.04 -11.97 -14.34
CA ARG A 62 -19.69 -12.89 -15.42
C ARG A 62 -19.52 -12.19 -16.77
N ARG A 63 -20.41 -11.23 -17.09
CA ARG A 63 -20.48 -10.58 -18.41
C ARG A 63 -19.52 -9.40 -18.52
N PHE A 64 -19.44 -8.57 -17.48
CA PHE A 64 -18.72 -7.30 -17.48
C PHE A 64 -17.47 -7.32 -16.60
N GLY A 65 -17.24 -8.39 -15.83
CA GLY A 65 -16.11 -8.49 -14.90
C GLY A 65 -16.39 -7.74 -13.60
N TYR A 66 -15.33 -7.31 -12.93
CA TYR A 66 -15.46 -6.56 -11.68
C TYR A 66 -16.32 -5.31 -11.87
N PRO A 67 -17.03 -4.88 -10.81
CA PRO A 67 -17.74 -3.62 -10.83
C PRO A 67 -16.79 -2.49 -11.26
N SER A 68 -17.37 -1.41 -11.77
CA SER A 68 -16.62 -0.26 -12.23
C SER A 68 -16.45 0.75 -11.08
N ARG A 69 -17.33 0.73 -10.07
CA ARG A 69 -17.35 1.72 -8.98
C ARG A 69 -17.54 1.03 -7.63
N GLY A 70 -16.73 1.40 -6.64
CA GLY A 70 -16.91 0.97 -5.26
C GLY A 70 -18.17 1.55 -4.61
N SER A 71 -18.63 0.91 -3.54
CA SER A 71 -19.66 1.44 -2.66
C SER A 71 -19.02 2.07 -1.42
N ASP A 72 -19.82 2.26 -0.37
CA ASP A 72 -19.33 2.51 0.98
C ASP A 72 -18.38 1.36 1.44
N PRO A 73 -17.29 1.63 2.19
CA PRO A 73 -16.35 0.62 2.70
C PRO A 73 -16.95 -0.54 3.50
N TYR A 74 -18.20 -0.43 3.95
CA TYR A 74 -18.91 -1.51 4.65
C TYR A 74 -19.85 -2.31 3.73
N LYS A 75 -19.82 -2.07 2.41
CA LYS A 75 -20.75 -2.62 1.41
C LYS A 75 -20.03 -3.21 0.20
N ASP A 76 -19.07 -4.10 0.46
CA ASP A 76 -18.14 -4.66 -0.55
C ASP A 76 -18.84 -5.37 -1.73
N LEU A 77 -20.00 -5.98 -1.48
CA LEU A 77 -20.78 -6.68 -2.52
C LEU A 77 -21.84 -5.78 -3.20
N SER A 78 -21.97 -4.52 -2.78
CA SER A 78 -22.88 -3.52 -3.37
C SER A 78 -22.16 -2.58 -4.34
N ALA A 79 -21.01 -3.02 -4.86
CA ALA A 79 -20.27 -2.29 -5.88
C ALA A 79 -21.06 -2.26 -7.20
N ALA A 80 -20.79 -1.24 -8.02
CA ALA A 80 -21.67 -0.84 -9.11
C ALA A 80 -20.99 -0.94 -10.48
N TRP A 81 -21.79 -1.20 -11.51
CA TRP A 81 -21.36 -1.18 -12.91
C TRP A 81 -21.91 0.05 -13.62
N LEU A 82 -21.03 0.82 -14.27
CA LEU A 82 -21.38 1.87 -15.21
C LEU A 82 -21.38 1.27 -16.61
N LEU A 83 -22.55 1.16 -17.20
CA LEU A 83 -22.78 0.52 -18.50
C LEU A 83 -23.16 1.58 -19.53
N SER A 84 -22.54 1.49 -20.71
CA SER A 84 -22.89 2.32 -21.87
C SER A 84 -24.24 1.95 -22.47
N THR A 85 -24.94 2.94 -22.99
CA THR A 85 -26.17 2.75 -23.78
C THR A 85 -25.90 3.01 -25.27
N PRO A 86 -26.87 2.74 -26.17
CA PRO A 86 -26.76 3.17 -27.57
C PRO A 86 -26.61 4.70 -27.74
N GLU A 87 -27.04 5.48 -26.76
CA GLU A 87 -26.87 6.93 -26.72
C GLU A 87 -25.54 7.29 -26.02
N PRO A 88 -24.60 7.99 -26.68
CA PRO A 88 -23.22 8.16 -26.20
C PRO A 88 -23.09 9.04 -24.96
N ASP A 89 -24.09 9.88 -24.67
CA ASP A 89 -24.15 10.78 -23.52
C ASP A 89 -24.99 10.23 -22.36
N ILE A 90 -25.47 8.97 -22.47
CA ILE A 90 -26.29 8.31 -21.46
C ILE A 90 -25.59 7.05 -20.97
N VAL A 91 -25.42 6.98 -19.66
CA VAL A 91 -24.82 5.84 -18.98
C VAL A 91 -25.72 5.40 -17.84
N ILE A 92 -25.69 4.10 -17.54
CA ILE A 92 -26.53 3.52 -16.51
C ILE A 92 -25.66 2.90 -15.45
N HIS A 93 -25.96 3.26 -14.23
CA HIS A 93 -25.36 2.75 -13.03
C HIS A 93 -26.24 1.62 -12.51
N VAL A 94 -25.68 0.42 -12.52
CA VAL A 94 -26.31 -0.80 -12.06
C VAL A 94 -25.69 -1.20 -10.74
N ILE A 95 -26.46 -1.12 -9.66
CA ILE A 95 -26.08 -1.54 -8.31
C ILE A 95 -27.01 -2.69 -7.92
N PRO A 96 -26.61 -3.96 -8.00
CA PRO A 96 -27.43 -5.04 -7.46
C PRO A 96 -27.84 -4.70 -6.01
N SER A 97 -29.14 -4.66 -5.73
CA SER A 97 -29.67 -4.23 -4.44
C SER A 97 -30.61 -5.26 -3.83
N VAL A 98 -30.42 -5.52 -2.53
CA VAL A 98 -31.36 -6.32 -1.73
C VAL A 98 -32.67 -5.57 -1.44
N SER A 99 -32.68 -4.26 -1.64
CA SER A 99 -33.86 -3.40 -1.44
C SER A 99 -34.79 -3.34 -2.66
N GLY A 100 -34.51 -4.13 -3.70
CA GLY A 100 -35.33 -4.24 -4.91
C GLY A 100 -34.91 -3.31 -6.05
N ASN A 101 -35.72 -3.34 -7.10
CA ASN A 101 -35.42 -2.75 -8.41
C ASN A 101 -35.19 -1.22 -8.36
N ASN A 102 -35.92 -0.51 -7.51
CA ASN A 102 -35.85 0.95 -7.35
C ASN A 102 -34.48 1.49 -6.96
N PHE A 103 -33.64 0.65 -6.37
CA PHE A 103 -32.26 0.99 -5.99
C PHE A 103 -31.21 0.35 -6.90
N THR A 104 -31.68 -0.39 -7.92
CA THR A 104 -30.82 -1.21 -8.76
C THR A 104 -30.29 -0.45 -9.95
N PHE A 105 -31.13 0.37 -10.57
CA PHE A 105 -30.78 1.07 -11.79
C PHE A 105 -30.85 2.58 -11.59
N THR A 106 -29.83 3.30 -12.05
CA THR A 106 -29.81 4.75 -12.01
C THR A 106 -29.25 5.29 -13.31
N ILE A 107 -30.00 6.19 -13.95
CA ILE A 107 -29.62 6.79 -15.23
C ILE A 107 -28.82 8.07 -14.98
N TYR A 108 -27.71 8.19 -15.67
CA TYR A 108 -26.86 9.37 -15.68
C TYR A 108 -26.75 9.92 -17.10
N THR A 109 -26.61 11.23 -17.20
CA THR A 109 -26.26 11.93 -18.45
C THR A 109 -24.92 12.64 -18.30
N THR A 110 -24.16 12.74 -19.39
CA THR A 110 -22.92 13.53 -19.46
C THR A 110 -23.18 14.99 -19.84
N THR A 111 -24.42 15.36 -20.16
CA THR A 111 -24.79 16.75 -20.42
C THR A 111 -24.63 17.57 -19.14
N GLU A 112 -23.85 18.66 -19.20
CA GLU A 112 -23.67 19.53 -18.04
C GLU A 112 -25.01 20.18 -17.68
N ARG A 113 -25.49 19.90 -16.46
CA ARG A 113 -26.71 20.50 -15.90
C ARG A 113 -26.42 20.98 -14.50
N SER A 114 -26.97 22.14 -14.14
CA SER A 114 -26.86 22.66 -12.79
C SER A 114 -27.83 21.93 -11.86
N PRO A 115 -27.37 21.17 -10.85
CA PRO A 115 -28.28 20.53 -9.89
C PRO A 115 -29.02 21.54 -9.01
N PHE A 116 -28.52 22.78 -8.95
CA PHE A 116 -29.10 23.85 -8.13
C PHE A 116 -30.10 24.72 -8.91
N SER A 117 -30.22 24.53 -10.23
CA SER A 117 -31.18 25.21 -11.09
C SER A 117 -31.55 24.29 -12.26
N PRO A 118 -32.31 23.21 -11.99
CA PRO A 118 -32.64 22.22 -13.01
C PRO A 118 -33.52 22.86 -14.09
N GLU A 119 -33.06 22.81 -15.35
CA GLU A 119 -33.88 23.19 -16.49
C GLU A 119 -34.86 22.04 -16.83
N PRO A 120 -36.11 22.35 -17.25
CA PRO A 120 -37.05 21.33 -17.70
C PRO A 120 -36.48 20.53 -18.88
N ILE A 121 -36.54 19.21 -18.79
CA ILE A 121 -36.11 18.32 -19.88
C ILE A 121 -37.23 18.24 -20.91
N SER A 122 -36.91 18.52 -22.18
CA SER A 122 -37.88 18.45 -23.27
C SER A 122 -38.47 17.05 -23.42
N ARG A 123 -39.74 16.93 -23.85
CA ARG A 123 -40.39 15.61 -23.98
C ARG A 123 -39.63 14.67 -24.92
N ASP A 124 -39.08 15.20 -26.01
CA ASP A 124 -38.30 14.41 -26.97
C ASP A 124 -37.02 13.85 -26.32
N GLU A 125 -36.36 14.64 -25.48
CA GLU A 125 -35.19 14.19 -24.73
C GLU A 125 -35.55 13.17 -23.64
N GLN A 126 -36.68 13.35 -22.96
CA GLN A 126 -37.20 12.34 -22.01
C GLN A 126 -37.43 10.99 -22.70
N LEU A 127 -38.06 11.00 -23.88
CA LEU A 127 -38.31 9.79 -24.67
C LEU A 127 -37.01 9.16 -25.19
N ARG A 128 -36.02 9.97 -25.59
CA ARG A 128 -34.69 9.48 -25.97
C ARG A 128 -34.00 8.78 -24.80
N ILE A 129 -33.98 9.41 -23.63
CA ILE A 129 -33.38 8.84 -22.42
C ILE A 129 -34.11 7.55 -22.01
N ALA A 130 -35.43 7.55 -22.04
CA ALA A 130 -36.23 6.37 -21.72
C ALA A 130 -35.97 5.21 -22.69
N GLY A 131 -35.85 5.52 -23.99
CA GLY A 131 -35.52 4.55 -25.02
C GLY A 131 -34.12 3.94 -24.83
N ALA A 132 -33.12 4.76 -24.53
CA ALA A 132 -31.76 4.30 -24.22
C ALA A 132 -31.73 3.42 -22.98
N TYR A 133 -32.50 3.80 -21.95
CA TYR A 133 -32.60 3.05 -20.71
C TYR A 133 -33.24 1.69 -20.92
N ARG A 134 -34.43 1.66 -21.53
CA ARG A 134 -35.11 0.41 -21.86
C ARG A 134 -34.24 -0.50 -22.73
N SER A 135 -33.50 0.07 -23.68
CA SER A 135 -32.61 -0.71 -24.55
C SER A 135 -31.51 -1.42 -23.78
N LEU A 136 -30.85 -0.75 -22.83
CA LEU A 136 -29.85 -1.41 -21.98
C LEU A 136 -30.49 -2.47 -21.07
N LEU A 137 -31.65 -2.16 -20.45
CA LEU A 137 -32.34 -3.11 -19.59
C LEU A 137 -32.66 -4.42 -20.33
N LEU A 138 -33.15 -4.32 -21.57
CA LEU A 138 -33.38 -5.50 -22.41
C LEU A 138 -32.07 -6.19 -22.81
N ASP A 139 -30.98 -5.45 -23.01
CA ASP A 139 -29.66 -6.05 -23.26
C ASP A 139 -29.15 -6.86 -22.07
N LEU A 140 -29.51 -6.53 -20.81
CA LEU A 140 -29.15 -7.35 -19.64
C LEU A 140 -29.84 -8.73 -19.61
N LEU A 141 -30.83 -8.96 -20.48
CA LEU A 141 -31.45 -10.28 -20.67
C LEU A 141 -30.64 -11.17 -21.63
N ARG A 142 -29.57 -10.65 -22.24
CA ARG A 142 -28.70 -11.40 -23.15
C ARG A 142 -28.00 -12.55 -22.40
N PRO A 143 -28.15 -13.81 -22.83
CA PRO A 143 -27.49 -14.94 -22.17
C PRO A 143 -25.97 -14.87 -22.24
N VAL A 144 -25.30 -15.32 -21.17
CA VAL A 144 -23.87 -15.62 -21.11
C VAL A 144 -23.66 -17.03 -20.55
N CYS A 145 -22.66 -17.74 -21.07
CA CYS A 145 -22.40 -19.12 -20.67
C CYS A 145 -21.46 -19.19 -19.44
N ILE A 146 -21.85 -19.97 -18.44
CA ILE A 146 -21.04 -20.39 -17.29
C ILE A 146 -20.98 -21.92 -17.30
N GLN A 147 -19.82 -22.47 -17.64
CA GLN A 147 -19.63 -23.91 -17.83
C GLN A 147 -20.63 -24.46 -18.86
N ASP A 148 -21.61 -25.24 -18.43
CA ASP A 148 -22.61 -25.89 -19.29
C ASP A 148 -24.01 -25.25 -19.13
N ALA A 149 -24.12 -24.12 -18.42
CA ALA A 149 -25.39 -23.41 -18.21
C ALA A 149 -25.34 -21.99 -18.81
N HIS A 150 -26.46 -21.54 -19.32
CA HIS A 150 -26.64 -20.16 -19.75
C HIS A 150 -27.34 -19.36 -18.66
N ILE A 151 -26.88 -18.13 -18.42
CA ILE A 151 -27.52 -17.22 -17.47
C ILE A 151 -27.74 -15.84 -18.08
N ASN A 152 -28.78 -15.14 -17.65
CA ASN A 152 -28.96 -13.70 -17.85
C ASN A 152 -29.17 -12.98 -16.50
N ALA A 153 -29.55 -11.70 -16.52
CA ALA A 153 -29.80 -10.95 -15.28
C ALA A 153 -30.91 -11.56 -14.37
N LEU A 154 -31.83 -12.36 -14.93
CA LEU A 154 -32.91 -13.03 -14.19
C LEU A 154 -32.52 -14.41 -13.64
N GLY A 155 -31.37 -14.96 -14.05
CA GLY A 155 -30.91 -16.28 -13.60
C GLY A 155 -30.58 -17.21 -14.76
N GLU A 156 -30.80 -18.51 -14.55
CA GLU A 156 -30.60 -19.55 -15.55
C GLU A 156 -31.57 -19.40 -16.73
N VAL A 157 -31.08 -19.67 -17.94
CA VAL A 157 -31.82 -19.62 -19.19
C VAL A 157 -31.71 -21.01 -19.82
N GLU A 158 -32.86 -21.60 -20.13
CA GLU A 158 -32.91 -22.92 -20.78
C GLU A 158 -32.36 -22.83 -22.22
N ASP A 159 -31.82 -23.95 -22.72
CA ASP A 159 -31.12 -23.99 -24.02
C ASP A 159 -32.05 -23.69 -25.22
N ASP A 160 -33.35 -23.90 -25.09
CA ASP A 160 -34.39 -23.55 -26.06
C ASP A 160 -34.82 -22.09 -26.00
N GLU A 161 -34.52 -21.38 -24.90
CA GLU A 161 -34.79 -19.95 -24.68
C GLU A 161 -33.59 -19.05 -25.00
N LEU A 162 -32.47 -19.61 -25.48
CA LEU A 162 -31.24 -18.87 -25.83
C LEU A 162 -31.42 -17.81 -26.91
N LEU A 163 -32.50 -17.93 -27.67
CA LEU A 163 -33.04 -16.91 -28.53
C LEU A 163 -34.46 -16.66 -28.05
N ALA A 164 -34.76 -15.43 -27.62
CA ALA A 164 -36.11 -15.05 -27.24
C ALA A 164 -37.05 -15.25 -28.46
N TYR A 165 -37.69 -16.41 -28.54
CA TYR A 165 -38.77 -16.72 -29.46
C TYR A 165 -40.00 -17.06 -28.64
N ASP A 166 -41.08 -16.35 -28.89
CA ASP A 166 -42.40 -16.68 -28.35
C ASP A 166 -43.08 -17.69 -29.28
N GLU A 167 -43.44 -18.86 -28.75
CA GLU A 167 -44.19 -19.89 -29.48
C GLU A 167 -45.72 -19.60 -29.55
N LYS A 168 -46.21 -18.51 -28.94
CA LYS A 168 -47.63 -18.17 -28.92
C LYS A 168 -47.88 -16.69 -29.20
N GLU A 169 -48.40 -16.46 -30.41
CA GLU A 169 -48.72 -15.16 -31.02
C GLU A 169 -47.55 -14.58 -31.83
N GLY A 170 -47.75 -14.46 -33.14
CA GLY A 170 -46.71 -14.16 -34.12
C GLY A 170 -46.15 -12.74 -34.11
N GLU A 171 -46.01 -12.10 -32.95
CA GLU A 171 -45.22 -10.87 -32.77
C GLU A 171 -44.42 -10.90 -31.45
N PRO A 172 -43.12 -10.53 -31.46
CA PRO A 172 -42.24 -10.64 -30.30
C PRO A 172 -42.62 -9.67 -29.17
N LEU A 173 -42.69 -10.15 -27.93
CA LEU A 173 -42.88 -9.34 -26.71
C LEU A 173 -41.76 -8.30 -26.50
N TYR A 174 -40.55 -8.58 -26.99
CA TYR A 174 -39.43 -7.62 -27.10
C TYR A 174 -38.35 -8.17 -28.04
N GLU A 175 -37.71 -7.30 -28.82
CA GLU A 175 -36.58 -7.66 -29.68
C GLU A 175 -35.28 -7.44 -28.90
N VAL A 176 -34.52 -8.52 -28.63
CA VAL A 176 -33.14 -8.41 -28.10
C VAL A 176 -32.25 -7.87 -29.23
N LYS A 177 -32.27 -6.55 -29.42
CA LYS A 177 -31.44 -5.88 -30.42
C LYS A 177 -30.00 -5.85 -29.96
N TYR A 178 -29.13 -6.46 -30.74
CA TYR A 178 -27.69 -6.24 -30.62
C TYR A 178 -27.38 -4.77 -30.90
N ALA A 179 -27.07 -4.01 -29.84
CA ALA A 179 -26.44 -2.70 -29.97
C ALA A 179 -24.94 -2.89 -29.77
N ALA A 180 -24.15 -2.73 -30.84
CA ALA A 180 -22.70 -2.92 -30.81
C ALA A 180 -21.95 -2.04 -29.77
N SER A 181 -22.62 -1.04 -29.19
CA SER A 181 -22.12 -0.08 -28.20
C SER A 181 -22.71 -0.25 -26.79
N SER A 182 -23.64 -1.19 -26.56
CA SER A 182 -24.30 -1.34 -25.26
C SER A 182 -23.67 -2.45 -24.41
N GLY A 183 -23.60 -2.23 -23.09
CA GLY A 183 -23.06 -3.22 -22.17
C GLY A 183 -21.53 -3.37 -22.24
N TYR A 184 -20.80 -2.28 -22.49
CA TYR A 184 -19.37 -2.28 -22.17
C TYR A 184 -19.19 -1.73 -20.76
N PRO A 185 -18.41 -2.39 -19.89
CA PRO A 185 -18.00 -1.78 -18.64
C PRO A 185 -17.21 -0.52 -19.02
N ILE A 186 -17.71 0.64 -18.63
CA ILE A 186 -16.90 1.86 -18.67
C ILE A 186 -15.83 1.63 -17.62
N LEU A 187 -14.61 1.25 -18.03
CA LEU A 187 -13.45 1.05 -17.16
C LEU A 187 -13.17 2.34 -16.38
N PRO A 188 -13.32 2.39 -15.05
CA PRO A 188 -13.10 3.66 -14.35
C PRO A 188 -11.64 3.78 -13.94
N GLY A 189 -10.97 4.70 -14.61
CA GLY A 189 -10.00 5.62 -14.00
C GLY A 189 -10.65 6.99 -13.73
N LEU A 190 -11.97 7.05 -13.53
CA LEU A 190 -12.72 8.32 -13.60
C LEU A 190 -13.63 8.65 -12.41
N VAL A 191 -14.05 7.71 -11.55
CA VAL A 191 -14.81 8.04 -10.33
C VAL A 191 -14.61 7.03 -9.18
N GLY A 192 -13.70 7.35 -8.24
CA GLY A 192 -13.92 7.14 -6.80
C GLY A 192 -13.40 5.86 -6.11
N THR A 193 -12.22 5.99 -5.49
CA THR A 193 -11.77 5.65 -4.12
C THR A 193 -10.33 5.12 -4.17
N ARG A 194 -9.49 5.50 -3.18
CA ARG A 194 -8.04 5.17 -3.17
C ARG A 194 -7.76 3.66 -3.31
N THR A 195 -8.66 2.81 -2.84
CA THR A 195 -8.53 1.34 -2.83
C THR A 195 -9.10 0.65 -4.07
N TRP A 196 -9.86 1.35 -4.91
CA TRP A 196 -10.53 0.77 -6.07
C TRP A 196 -9.69 0.86 -7.34
N GLU A 197 -8.94 1.95 -7.52
CA GLU A 197 -7.88 2.06 -8.52
C GLU A 197 -6.80 0.98 -8.30
N GLU A 198 -6.56 0.62 -7.04
CA GLU A 198 -5.67 -0.48 -6.63
C GLU A 198 -6.17 -1.84 -7.12
N LEU A 199 -7.46 -2.15 -6.89
CA LEU A 199 -8.07 -3.40 -7.32
C LEU A 199 -8.20 -3.48 -8.85
N LEU A 200 -8.58 -2.39 -9.52
CA LEU A 200 -8.72 -2.33 -10.98
C LEU A 200 -7.38 -2.40 -11.71
N GLY A 201 -6.35 -1.73 -11.19
CA GLY A 201 -4.97 -1.92 -11.64
C GLY A 201 -4.59 -3.39 -11.58
N GLN A 202 -4.82 -4.03 -10.43
CA GLN A 202 -4.54 -5.46 -10.25
C GLN A 202 -5.40 -6.39 -11.12
N ALA A 203 -6.67 -6.05 -11.38
CA ALA A 203 -7.58 -6.86 -12.18
C ALA A 203 -7.29 -6.82 -13.68
N SER A 204 -6.86 -5.68 -14.22
CA SER A 204 -6.54 -5.47 -15.65
C SER A 204 -5.46 -6.43 -16.18
N PHE A 205 -4.63 -6.90 -15.25
CA PHE A 205 -3.48 -7.77 -15.45
C PHE A 205 -3.84 -9.26 -15.58
N PHE A 206 -5.01 -9.70 -15.10
CA PHE A 206 -5.43 -11.10 -15.19
C PHE A 206 -6.06 -11.46 -16.55
N GLY A 207 -6.19 -10.50 -17.48
CA GLY A 207 -6.95 -10.66 -18.73
C GLY A 207 -6.25 -11.39 -19.88
N SER A 208 -4.91 -11.51 -19.89
CA SER A 208 -4.19 -12.11 -21.04
C SER A 208 -2.99 -12.99 -20.71
N ASP A 209 -2.29 -12.79 -19.59
CA ASP A 209 -1.27 -13.71 -19.07
C ASP A 209 -1.12 -13.50 -17.55
N ARG A 210 -1.35 -14.57 -16.77
CA ARG A 210 -1.31 -14.53 -15.29
C ARG A 210 0.06 -14.09 -14.76
N LEU A 211 1.16 -14.44 -15.45
CA LEU A 211 2.51 -14.13 -15.00
C LEU A 211 2.88 -12.67 -15.27
N ASP A 212 2.57 -12.15 -16.46
CA ASP A 212 2.75 -10.73 -16.78
C ASP A 212 1.89 -9.87 -15.87
N GLY A 213 0.69 -10.33 -15.59
CA GLY A 213 -0.22 -9.66 -14.70
C GLY A 213 0.31 -9.56 -13.26
N LEU A 214 0.75 -10.68 -12.69
CA LEU A 214 1.38 -10.69 -11.36
C LEU A 214 2.65 -9.84 -11.33
N THR A 215 3.45 -9.87 -12.39
CA THR A 215 4.68 -9.05 -12.50
C THR A 215 4.35 -7.57 -12.45
N ALA A 216 3.30 -7.14 -13.15
CA ALA A 216 2.90 -5.75 -13.16
C ALA A 216 2.25 -5.30 -11.84
N ILE A 217 1.49 -6.17 -11.16
CA ILE A 217 0.99 -5.93 -9.79
C ILE A 217 2.15 -5.70 -8.83
N VAL A 218 3.14 -6.59 -8.85
CA VAL A 218 4.33 -6.49 -8.01
C VAL A 218 5.11 -5.22 -8.34
N THR A 219 5.22 -4.87 -9.62
CA THR A 219 5.89 -3.64 -10.08
C THR A 219 5.18 -2.38 -9.59
N GLU A 220 3.85 -2.31 -9.73
CA GLU A 220 3.05 -1.19 -9.28
C GLU A 220 3.07 -1.05 -7.75
N GLY A 221 2.88 -2.16 -7.02
CA GLY A 221 3.00 -2.18 -5.56
C GLY A 221 4.37 -1.69 -5.10
N ARG A 222 5.44 -2.14 -5.76
CA ARG A 222 6.80 -1.66 -5.51
C ARG A 222 6.94 -0.17 -5.78
N ASN A 223 6.47 0.33 -6.91
CA ASN A 223 6.55 1.77 -7.26
C ASN A 223 5.82 2.65 -6.22
N ARG A 224 4.70 2.18 -5.68
CA ARG A 224 3.97 2.90 -4.62
C ARG A 224 4.74 2.96 -3.31
N ILE A 225 5.33 1.84 -2.90
CA ILE A 225 6.19 1.79 -1.71
C ILE A 225 7.34 2.79 -1.89
N LEU A 226 7.99 2.80 -3.07
CA LEU A 226 9.06 3.75 -3.39
C LEU A 226 8.59 5.21 -3.33
N ALA A 227 7.38 5.51 -3.82
CA ALA A 227 6.81 6.86 -3.77
C ALA A 227 6.41 7.31 -2.36
N GLN A 228 6.21 6.39 -1.42
CA GLN A 228 5.87 6.71 -0.03
C GLN A 228 7.10 7.06 0.81
N ILE A 229 8.23 6.42 0.57
CA ILE A 229 9.47 6.59 1.36
C ILE A 229 9.89 8.05 1.53
N PRO A 230 9.84 8.94 0.52
CA PRO A 230 10.19 10.35 0.69
C PRO A 230 9.31 11.13 1.68
N ASN A 231 8.11 10.61 2.01
CA ASN A 231 7.19 11.21 2.97
C ASN A 231 7.38 10.67 4.40
N GLU A 232 8.22 9.64 4.58
CA GLU A 232 8.54 9.13 5.91
C GLU A 232 9.50 10.09 6.65
N PRO A 233 9.56 10.03 7.99
CA PRO A 233 10.56 10.77 8.75
C PRO A 233 11.98 10.47 8.26
N VAL A 234 12.86 11.49 8.31
CA VAL A 234 14.25 11.38 7.82
C VAL A 234 14.98 10.18 8.43
N ASP A 235 14.74 9.88 9.70
CA ASP A 235 15.35 8.73 10.39
C ASP A 235 15.00 7.40 9.70
N VAL A 236 13.73 7.21 9.33
CA VAL A 236 13.25 6.03 8.59
C VAL A 236 13.89 5.98 7.20
N GLN A 237 13.95 7.14 6.51
CA GLN A 237 14.59 7.24 5.19
C GLN A 237 16.07 6.84 5.23
N VAL A 238 16.83 7.26 6.26
CA VAL A 238 18.23 6.90 6.46
C VAL A 238 18.40 5.39 6.61
N LEU A 239 17.57 4.75 7.44
CA LEU A 239 17.65 3.31 7.66
C LEU A 239 17.31 2.52 6.39
N ILE A 240 16.28 2.92 5.64
CA ILE A 240 15.95 2.30 4.35
C ILE A 240 17.09 2.50 3.35
N GLY A 241 17.58 3.74 3.23
CA GLY A 241 18.64 4.10 2.30
C GLY A 241 19.93 3.32 2.53
N MET A 242 20.29 3.06 3.79
CA MET A 242 21.47 2.25 4.14
C MET A 242 21.44 0.85 3.52
N TYR A 243 20.27 0.21 3.40
CA TYR A 243 20.12 -1.14 2.84
C TYR A 243 19.83 -1.15 1.34
N THR A 244 19.14 -0.13 0.82
CA THR A 244 18.78 -0.07 -0.62
C THR A 244 19.90 0.43 -1.52
N THR A 245 20.79 1.28 -1.00
CA THR A 245 21.88 1.88 -1.79
C THR A 245 23.20 1.11 -1.70
N LEU A 246 23.48 0.44 -0.57
CA LEU A 246 24.85 0.02 -0.24
C LEU A 246 25.01 -1.47 0.10
N SER A 247 23.93 -2.20 0.44
CA SER A 247 24.02 -3.61 0.85
C SER A 247 23.86 -4.63 -0.29
N ARG A 248 23.91 -4.20 -1.55
CA ARG A 248 23.63 -5.06 -2.71
C ARG A 248 24.76 -5.05 -3.75
N PRO A 249 25.92 -5.69 -3.49
CA PRO A 249 27.03 -5.73 -4.45
C PRO A 249 26.66 -6.37 -5.81
N ASN A 250 25.56 -7.14 -5.87
CA ASN A 250 25.11 -7.84 -7.08
C ASN A 250 23.64 -7.57 -7.46
N ALA A 251 22.99 -6.55 -6.88
CA ALA A 251 21.61 -6.20 -7.26
C ALA A 251 21.54 -4.77 -7.81
N PRO A 252 20.62 -4.49 -8.75
CA PRO A 252 20.43 -3.13 -9.24
C PRO A 252 20.06 -2.19 -8.08
N ALA A 253 20.66 -0.99 -8.10
CA ALA A 253 20.31 0.07 -7.17
C ALA A 253 18.81 0.35 -7.26
N ILE A 254 18.18 0.55 -6.10
CA ILE A 254 16.80 1.00 -6.04
C ILE A 254 16.86 2.52 -5.97
N GLU A 255 16.43 3.19 -7.05
CA GLU A 255 16.37 4.65 -7.10
C GLU A 255 15.23 5.13 -6.19
N ILE A 256 15.58 5.90 -5.16
CA ILE A 256 14.65 6.54 -4.24
C ILE A 256 15.10 8.00 -4.12
N ASP A 257 14.15 8.93 -4.24
CA ASP A 257 14.37 10.36 -4.09
C ASP A 257 14.36 10.75 -2.60
N PHE A 258 15.45 10.43 -1.91
CA PHE A 258 15.60 10.72 -0.49
C PHE A 258 15.72 12.23 -0.22
N ALA A 259 15.37 12.64 1.00
CA ALA A 259 15.65 14.01 1.45
C ALA A 259 17.16 14.35 1.35
N PRO A 260 17.54 15.60 1.04
CA PRO A 260 18.93 15.99 0.74
C PRO A 260 19.95 15.62 1.82
N GLU A 261 19.54 15.57 3.09
CA GLU A 261 20.37 15.24 4.25
C GLU A 261 20.61 13.73 4.43
N VAL A 262 19.80 12.87 3.80
CA VAL A 262 19.84 11.41 4.00
C VAL A 262 21.20 10.79 3.61
N PRO A 263 21.84 11.14 2.48
CA PRO A 263 23.13 10.55 2.11
C PRO A 263 24.25 10.81 3.13
N GLU A 264 24.29 12.01 3.71
CA GLU A 264 25.28 12.36 4.74
C GLU A 264 25.04 11.55 6.02
N ARG A 265 23.77 11.44 6.45
CA ARG A 265 23.39 10.66 7.64
C ARG A 265 23.65 9.16 7.47
N ILE A 266 23.45 8.61 6.26
CA ILE A 266 23.85 7.23 5.94
C ILE A 266 25.35 7.05 6.12
N ALA A 267 26.16 7.96 5.59
CA ALA A 267 27.62 7.88 5.70
C ALA A 267 28.11 7.96 7.17
N ALA A 268 27.46 8.81 7.99
CA ALA A 268 27.73 8.91 9.42
C ALA A 268 27.42 7.58 10.15
N LEU A 269 26.23 7.03 9.95
CA LEU A 269 25.81 5.79 10.59
C LEU A 269 26.68 4.60 10.15
N GLN A 270 27.15 4.59 8.90
CA GLN A 270 28.10 3.59 8.42
C GLN A 270 29.48 3.71 9.04
N ALA A 271 29.95 4.94 9.31
CA ALA A 271 31.20 5.13 10.03
C ALA A 271 31.10 4.51 11.44
N VAL A 272 29.95 4.63 12.10
CA VAL A 272 29.69 3.96 13.38
C VAL A 272 29.71 2.44 13.24
N LEU A 273 28.99 1.89 12.26
CA LEU A 273 28.82 0.44 12.11
C LEU A 273 30.07 -0.29 11.60
N TRP A 274 30.87 0.35 10.75
CA TRP A 274 31.95 -0.34 10.01
C TRP A 274 33.34 0.16 10.35
N LYS A 275 33.46 1.39 10.87
CA LYS A 275 34.74 1.99 11.28
C LYS A 275 34.81 2.21 12.78
N ASP A 276 33.84 1.66 13.53
CA ASP A 276 33.69 1.79 14.97
C ASP A 276 33.80 3.26 15.45
N ALA A 277 33.27 4.20 14.66
CA ALA A 277 33.22 5.60 15.04
C ALA A 277 32.28 5.81 16.23
N ARG A 278 32.56 6.84 17.05
CA ARG A 278 31.73 7.19 18.20
C ARG A 278 30.33 7.61 17.73
N PRO A 279 29.25 6.95 18.18
CA PRO A 279 27.89 7.37 17.88
C PRO A 279 27.58 8.72 18.50
N THR A 280 26.89 9.56 17.74
CA THR A 280 26.32 10.82 18.19
C THR A 280 24.91 10.62 18.75
N SER A 281 24.36 11.64 19.40
CA SER A 281 22.95 11.63 19.83
C SER A 281 21.99 11.52 18.63
N GLU A 282 22.38 12.05 17.48
CA GLU A 282 21.61 11.96 16.24
C GLU A 282 21.61 10.55 15.67
N ASP A 283 22.75 9.84 15.69
CA ASP A 283 22.81 8.43 15.28
C ASP A 283 21.87 7.57 16.13
N LEU A 284 21.85 7.80 17.44
CA LEU A 284 20.95 7.10 18.37
C LEU A 284 19.48 7.42 18.13
N ALA A 285 19.15 8.68 17.84
CA ALA A 285 17.80 9.08 17.47
C ALA A 285 17.38 8.40 16.16
N THR A 286 18.29 8.27 15.19
CA THR A 286 18.07 7.59 13.91
C THR A 286 17.67 6.14 14.12
N VAL A 287 18.40 5.42 14.98
CA VAL A 287 18.16 3.99 15.25
C VAL A 287 17.18 3.76 16.40
N ASN A 288 16.18 4.61 16.61
CA ASN A 288 15.15 4.36 17.63
C ASN A 288 14.22 3.19 17.23
N ASP A 289 13.57 2.54 18.20
CA ASP A 289 12.78 1.32 17.94
C ASP A 289 11.65 1.54 16.94
N ALA A 290 10.96 2.69 16.99
CA ALA A 290 9.86 3.00 16.07
C ALA A 290 10.37 3.22 14.63
N ALA A 291 11.52 3.88 14.46
CA ALA A 291 12.13 4.07 13.15
C ALA A 291 12.62 2.74 12.55
N VAL A 292 13.19 1.86 13.39
CA VAL A 292 13.65 0.52 13.00
C VAL A 292 12.46 -0.34 12.55
N GLU A 293 11.41 -0.47 13.35
CA GLU A 293 10.22 -1.25 13.01
C GLU A 293 9.54 -0.75 11.72
N ARG A 294 9.46 0.59 11.58
CA ARG A 294 8.90 1.23 10.38
C ARG A 294 9.75 0.92 9.14
N ALA A 295 11.07 1.04 9.24
CA ALA A 295 11.98 0.77 8.13
C ALA A 295 12.01 -0.73 7.74
N GLU A 296 11.98 -1.65 8.71
CA GLU A 296 11.87 -3.10 8.47
C GLU A 296 10.62 -3.42 7.63
N THR A 297 9.48 -2.80 7.95
CA THR A 297 8.24 -2.96 7.16
C THR A 297 8.42 -2.56 5.69
N TYR A 298 9.15 -1.47 5.41
CA TYR A 298 9.44 -1.03 4.04
C TYR A 298 10.42 -1.98 3.33
N LEU A 299 11.46 -2.46 4.02
CA LEU A 299 12.46 -3.37 3.45
C LEU A 299 11.86 -4.74 3.13
N ASP A 300 11.01 -5.27 4.00
CA ASP A 300 10.23 -6.49 3.76
C ASP A 300 9.32 -6.35 2.54
N ALA A 301 8.59 -5.22 2.45
CA ALA A 301 7.70 -4.95 1.32
C ALA A 301 8.46 -4.79 -0.02
N LEU A 302 9.72 -4.34 0.03
CA LEU A 302 10.62 -4.25 -1.13
C LEU A 302 11.40 -5.55 -1.40
N ALA A 303 11.20 -6.59 -0.58
CA ALA A 303 11.98 -7.84 -0.60
C ALA A 303 13.50 -7.57 -0.57
N VAL A 304 13.92 -6.62 0.26
CA VAL A 304 15.33 -6.30 0.52
C VAL A 304 15.73 -7.00 1.82
N PRO A 305 16.61 -8.01 1.76
CA PRO A 305 17.13 -8.63 2.98
C PRO A 305 17.87 -7.59 3.82
N ASP A 306 17.56 -7.54 5.11
CA ASP A 306 18.21 -6.63 6.04
C ASP A 306 18.64 -7.36 7.33
N ASP A 307 19.45 -6.66 8.12
CA ASP A 307 19.76 -7.01 9.50
C ASP A 307 19.62 -5.78 10.41
N LEU A 308 18.61 -4.95 10.14
CA LEU A 308 18.46 -3.61 10.69
C LEU A 308 18.37 -3.63 12.22
N GLY A 309 17.54 -4.51 12.79
CA GLY A 309 17.50 -4.70 14.24
C GLY A 309 18.86 -5.09 14.86
N LYS A 310 19.71 -5.84 14.14
CA LYS A 310 21.06 -6.18 14.61
C LYS A 310 22.01 -4.98 14.49
N ALA A 311 21.94 -4.23 13.39
CA ALA A 311 22.70 -3.00 13.20
C ALA A 311 22.36 -1.95 14.27
N ALA A 312 21.07 -1.71 14.54
CA ALA A 312 20.60 -0.81 15.58
C ALA A 312 21.12 -1.22 16.97
N ARG A 313 21.04 -2.52 17.32
CA ARG A 313 21.64 -3.03 18.56
C ARG A 313 23.14 -2.79 18.63
N ARG A 314 23.87 -2.93 17.51
CA ARG A 314 25.30 -2.66 17.46
C ARG A 314 25.61 -1.18 17.71
N VAL A 315 24.90 -0.25 17.06
CA VAL A 315 25.07 1.20 17.28
C VAL A 315 24.86 1.57 18.75
N ARG A 316 23.77 1.08 19.36
CA ARG A 316 23.47 1.32 20.78
C ARG A 316 24.53 0.71 21.71
N ALA A 317 25.01 -0.50 21.40
CA ALA A 317 26.08 -1.14 22.17
C ALA A 317 27.40 -0.37 22.07
N THR A 318 27.75 0.14 20.89
CA THR A 318 28.92 0.99 20.69
C THR A 318 28.79 2.30 21.47
N ALA A 319 27.61 2.92 21.48
CA ALA A 319 27.38 4.15 22.26
C ALA A 319 27.57 3.88 23.76
N ARG A 320 26.99 2.80 24.27
CA ARG A 320 27.16 2.39 25.66
C ARG A 320 28.62 2.11 26.02
N LEU A 321 29.37 1.50 25.11
CA LEU A 321 30.81 1.27 25.28
C LEU A 321 31.58 2.60 25.44
N HIS A 322 31.26 3.61 24.63
CA HIS A 322 31.89 4.93 24.75
C HIS A 322 31.51 5.65 26.06
N GLU A 323 30.26 5.55 26.51
CA GLU A 323 29.83 6.13 27.79
C GLU A 323 30.60 5.51 28.97
N VAL A 324 30.72 4.17 28.98
CA VAL A 324 31.47 3.43 30.00
C VAL A 324 32.94 3.80 29.96
N TYR A 325 33.53 3.92 28.77
CA TYR A 325 34.91 4.34 28.61
C TYR A 325 35.16 5.75 29.17
N GLU A 326 34.32 6.73 28.83
CA GLU A 326 34.46 8.11 29.35
C GLU A 326 34.28 8.15 30.86
N ALA A 327 33.31 7.41 31.42
CA ALA A 327 33.12 7.33 32.88
C ALA A 327 34.38 6.79 33.59
N ILE A 328 35.00 5.74 33.04
CA ILE A 328 36.26 5.19 33.56
C ILE A 328 37.40 6.22 33.45
N CYS A 329 37.55 6.86 32.29
CA CYS A 329 38.57 7.88 32.07
C CYS A 329 38.41 9.09 32.99
N ASP A 330 37.19 9.57 33.18
CA ASP A 330 36.92 10.71 34.06
C ASP A 330 37.20 10.34 35.54
N ALA A 331 36.91 9.11 35.95
CA ALA A 331 37.20 8.62 37.30
C ALA A 331 38.71 8.52 37.61
N CYS A 332 39.56 8.32 36.59
CA CYS A 332 41.01 8.28 36.73
C CYS A 332 41.72 9.57 36.25
N GLY A 333 40.98 10.66 35.99
CA GLY A 333 41.57 11.91 35.51
C GLY A 333 42.24 11.80 34.13
N ARG A 334 41.84 10.81 33.32
CA ARG A 334 42.36 10.46 31.99
C ARG A 334 43.79 9.90 31.97
N ASP A 335 44.35 9.62 33.14
CA ASP A 335 45.62 8.90 33.28
C ASP A 335 45.33 7.56 33.97
N PHE A 336 45.20 6.50 33.17
CA PHE A 336 44.82 5.20 33.70
C PHE A 336 46.03 4.55 34.38
N PRO A 337 45.93 4.14 35.66
CA PRO A 337 47.07 3.59 36.39
C PRO A 337 47.52 2.25 35.81
N ASP A 338 48.68 2.24 35.15
CA ASP A 338 49.24 1.05 34.49
C ASP A 338 49.35 -0.11 35.49
N GLU A 339 49.73 0.15 36.75
CA GLU A 339 49.95 -0.85 37.81
C GLU A 339 48.73 -1.73 38.14
N VAL A 340 47.53 -1.33 37.72
CA VAL A 340 46.30 -2.11 37.91
C VAL A 340 46.30 -3.39 37.06
N PHE A 341 46.97 -3.39 35.90
CA PHE A 341 46.99 -4.52 34.98
C PHE A 341 48.20 -5.43 35.16
N ASP A 342 47.95 -6.74 35.21
CA ASP A 342 49.00 -7.77 35.15
C ASP A 342 49.73 -7.74 33.81
N GLU A 343 50.98 -8.20 33.81
CA GLU A 343 51.82 -8.39 32.60
C GLU A 343 51.31 -9.48 31.65
N LYS A 344 50.31 -10.26 32.06
CA LYS A 344 49.70 -11.29 31.20
C LYS A 344 48.38 -10.77 30.64
N ARG A 345 48.14 -10.98 29.35
CA ARG A 345 46.82 -10.77 28.75
C ARG A 345 45.81 -11.68 29.45
N VAL A 346 44.69 -11.09 29.84
CA VAL A 346 43.65 -11.76 30.62
C VAL A 346 42.38 -11.87 29.77
N LEU A 347 41.71 -13.02 29.85
CA LEU A 347 40.35 -13.16 29.35
C LEU A 347 39.40 -12.67 30.45
N TRP A 348 39.15 -11.36 30.49
CA TRP A 348 38.35 -10.66 31.50
C TRP A 348 37.04 -11.41 31.84
N ASN A 349 37.08 -12.21 32.90
CA ASN A 349 35.92 -12.80 33.57
C ASN A 349 35.65 -12.05 34.88
N ASP A 350 34.59 -12.44 35.59
CA ASP A 350 34.17 -11.80 36.85
C ASP A 350 35.31 -11.74 37.88
N ASP A 351 36.09 -12.81 38.03
CA ASP A 351 37.22 -12.85 38.97
C ASP A 351 38.35 -11.89 38.56
N ASP A 352 38.59 -11.73 37.26
CA ASP A 352 39.58 -10.78 36.74
C ASP A 352 39.18 -9.34 37.01
N VAL A 353 37.90 -9.02 36.84
CA VAL A 353 37.36 -7.69 37.15
C VAL A 353 37.48 -7.41 38.65
N GLN A 354 37.11 -8.37 39.51
CA GLN A 354 37.25 -8.21 40.96
C GLN A 354 38.71 -8.07 41.42
N ARG A 355 39.64 -8.79 40.77
CA ARG A 355 41.07 -8.60 41.00
C ARG A 355 41.54 -7.20 40.61
N ALA A 356 41.11 -6.69 39.45
CA ALA A 356 41.45 -5.34 39.01
C ALA A 356 40.88 -4.27 39.98
N ILE A 357 39.62 -4.41 40.41
CA ILE A 357 38.99 -3.53 41.41
C ILE A 357 39.79 -3.54 42.72
N THR A 358 40.19 -4.72 43.20
CA THR A 358 40.99 -4.85 44.43
C THR A 358 42.31 -4.09 44.29
N ARG A 359 43.01 -4.23 43.16
CA ARG A 359 44.27 -3.50 42.90
C ARG A 359 44.08 -2.00 42.79
N MET A 360 42.98 -1.54 42.18
CA MET A 360 42.64 -0.12 42.14
C MET A 360 42.53 0.43 43.57
N LYS A 361 41.81 -0.26 44.46
CA LYS A 361 41.68 0.12 45.89
C LYS A 361 43.04 0.09 46.62
N GLU A 362 43.84 -0.96 46.42
CA GLU A 362 45.18 -1.06 47.01
C GLU A 362 46.14 0.03 46.52
N GLY A 363 46.00 0.48 45.27
CA GLY A 363 46.75 1.57 44.67
C GLY A 363 46.28 2.98 45.06
N GLY A 364 45.22 3.10 45.87
CA GLY A 364 44.64 4.39 46.26
C GLY A 364 43.73 5.02 45.20
N HIS A 365 43.28 4.23 44.22
CA HIS A 365 42.40 4.65 43.13
C HIS A 365 40.92 4.34 43.45
N ASP A 366 40.44 4.73 44.63
CA ASP A 366 39.12 4.36 45.14
C ASP A 366 37.96 4.78 44.22
N ALA A 367 38.00 6.01 43.68
CA ALA A 367 36.97 6.52 42.77
C ALA A 367 36.88 5.74 41.45
N LEU A 368 38.03 5.28 40.94
CA LEU A 368 38.09 4.42 39.76
C LEU A 368 37.53 3.02 40.09
N ALA A 369 37.90 2.47 41.25
CA ALA A 369 37.41 1.18 41.69
C ALA A 369 35.89 1.16 41.87
N GLU A 370 35.33 2.16 42.54
CA GLU A 370 33.87 2.33 42.73
C GLU A 370 33.15 2.49 41.39
N THR A 371 33.71 3.29 40.47
CA THR A 371 33.15 3.47 39.12
C THR A 371 33.13 2.15 38.35
N VAL A 372 34.23 1.41 38.33
CA VAL A 372 34.33 0.12 37.62
C VAL A 372 33.42 -0.93 38.25
N GLU A 373 33.34 -0.99 39.57
CA GLU A 373 32.44 -1.89 40.31
C GLU A 373 30.97 -1.60 39.97
N GLY A 374 30.58 -0.32 40.00
CA GLY A 374 29.23 0.14 39.63
C GLY A 374 28.88 -0.20 38.18
N LEU A 375 29.74 0.17 37.24
CA LEU A 375 29.52 -0.08 35.81
C LEU A 375 29.53 -1.58 35.47
N PHE A 376 30.36 -2.39 36.12
CA PHE A 376 30.36 -3.84 35.89
C PHE A 376 29.06 -4.49 36.38
N SER A 377 28.48 -3.97 37.47
CA SER A 377 27.21 -4.48 38.01
C SER A 377 26.01 -4.20 37.09
N THR A 378 26.01 -3.07 36.38
CA THR A 378 24.92 -2.67 35.47
C THR A 378 25.17 -3.11 34.02
N ASP A 379 26.43 -3.08 33.59
CA ASP A 379 26.88 -3.25 32.21
C ASP A 379 28.19 -4.06 32.14
N PRO A 380 28.13 -5.37 32.42
CA PRO A 380 29.33 -6.20 32.52
C PRO A 380 30.08 -6.32 31.18
N TRP A 381 29.35 -6.41 30.06
CA TRP A 381 29.96 -6.56 28.74
C TRP A 381 30.69 -5.30 28.25
N PRO A 382 30.10 -4.08 28.28
CA PRO A 382 30.83 -2.87 27.96
C PRO A 382 32.03 -2.64 28.88
N THR A 383 31.86 -2.86 30.18
CA THR A 383 32.91 -2.64 31.18
C THR A 383 34.13 -3.52 30.94
N THR A 384 33.92 -4.82 30.71
CA THR A 384 35.03 -5.75 30.38
C THR A 384 35.73 -5.41 29.07
N ARG A 385 34.98 -4.96 28.05
CA ARG A 385 35.56 -4.49 26.78
C ARG A 385 36.42 -3.23 26.96
N CYS A 386 35.97 -2.26 27.76
CA CYS A 386 36.74 -1.06 28.09
C CYS A 386 38.03 -1.42 28.85
N LEU A 387 37.93 -2.27 29.88
CA LEU A 387 39.10 -2.74 30.64
C LEU A 387 40.12 -3.47 29.75
N HIS A 388 39.65 -4.30 28.82
CA HIS A 388 40.52 -4.94 27.84
C HIS A 388 41.23 -3.92 26.92
N ALA A 389 40.51 -2.89 26.45
CA ALA A 389 41.11 -1.84 25.62
C ALA A 389 42.16 -1.02 26.38
N LEU A 390 41.85 -0.63 27.62
CA LEU A 390 42.77 0.10 28.51
C LEU A 390 44.00 -0.75 28.86
N GLN A 391 43.81 -2.04 29.14
CA GLN A 391 44.92 -2.96 29.36
C GLN A 391 45.83 -3.05 28.13
N ALA A 392 45.26 -3.13 26.93
CA ALA A 392 46.05 -3.15 25.69
C ALA A 392 46.85 -1.85 25.49
N GLN A 393 46.28 -0.70 25.84
CA GLN A 393 46.97 0.60 25.80
C GLN A 393 48.13 0.65 26.81
N ALA A 394 47.90 0.23 28.06
CA ALA A 394 48.92 0.13 29.10
C ALA A 394 50.09 -0.77 28.68
N PHE A 395 49.80 -1.91 28.03
CA PHE A 395 50.83 -2.80 27.49
C PHE A 395 51.70 -2.12 26.42
N GLU A 396 51.09 -1.43 25.46
CA GLU A 396 51.85 -0.70 24.43
C GLU A 396 52.64 0.47 25.04
N HIS A 397 52.09 1.17 26.05
CA HIS A 397 52.81 2.22 26.78
C HIS A 397 54.08 1.68 27.46
N ARG A 398 53.97 0.58 28.22
CA ARG A 398 55.12 -0.09 28.86
C ARG A 398 56.16 -0.57 27.85
N LYS A 399 55.71 -1.18 26.75
CA LYS A 399 56.59 -1.64 25.66
C LYS A 399 57.35 -0.50 25.01
N ASN A 400 56.74 0.67 24.89
CA ASN A 400 57.40 1.86 24.34
C ASN A 400 58.34 2.53 25.37
N ALA A 401 58.01 2.46 26.66
CA ALA A 401 58.84 2.98 27.75
C ALA A 401 60.09 2.14 28.01
N ASP A 402 60.01 0.82 27.81
CA ASP A 402 61.13 -0.12 27.90
C ASP A 402 61.21 -0.97 26.61
N PRO A 403 61.83 -0.45 25.53
CA PRO A 403 61.85 -1.11 24.22
C PRO A 403 62.60 -2.45 24.20
N GLY A 404 63.17 -2.88 25.32
CA GLY A 404 64.06 -4.03 25.41
C GLY A 404 65.37 -3.80 24.65
N PRO A 405 66.32 -4.74 24.74
CA PRO A 405 67.55 -4.67 23.96
C PRO A 405 67.24 -4.79 22.46
N THR A 406 67.74 -3.84 21.67
CA THR A 406 67.62 -3.85 20.21
C THR A 406 68.12 -5.20 19.67
N PRO A 407 67.38 -5.88 18.77
CA PRO A 407 67.85 -7.13 18.18
C PRO A 407 69.20 -6.88 17.47
N GLY A 408 70.24 -7.56 17.93
CA GLY A 408 71.61 -7.46 17.39
C GLY A 408 71.83 -8.29 16.13
#